data_AF-A0A358DY91-F1
#
_entry.id   AF-A0A358DY91-F1
#
_cell.length_a   1.000
_cell.length_b   1.000
_cell.length_c   1.000
_cell.angle_alpha   90.00
_cell.angle_beta   90.00
_cell.angle_gamma   90.00
#
_symmetry.space_group_name_H-M   'P 1'
#
loop_
_entity.id
_entity.type
_entity.pdbx_description
1 polymer ?
#
loop_
_entity_poly.entity_id
_entity_poly.type
_entity_poly.pdbx_seq_one_letter_code
_entity_poly.pdbx_strand_id
1 'polypeptide(L)'
;MKFSKIGLILVPLLASCSQGDINSALSVKVKNSADGGSGDQIFEVSLPPQYSGWKLKQYPSEWIENSEGQAVLLGAASIAPGSSASLELMPPEQATNVNLKDRAHAELSVRTGGEWQDAVYSAEGFSFEEVTSFTSPPQLTDHSYFLRYEGPGWESDQMGYRLYLDWRNAIDVFVKANDSVVLPEVGQDGYDSYHNLSSWGGDALKVGKSLGVGALGRLTEQETQDSSTQTVMHFQHVETTQYQLVSNSQLRAEFEVGYE
;
A
#
# COMPACT_ATOMS: atom_id res chain seq x y z
N MET A 1 -13.46 16.30 -2.37
CA MET A 1 -14.13 15.10 -1.83
C MET A 1 -14.18 15.22 -0.32
N LYS A 2 -15.36 15.20 0.30
CA LYS A 2 -15.47 15.15 1.77
C LYS A 2 -15.21 13.72 2.21
N PHE A 3 -14.06 13.45 2.81
CA PHE A 3 -13.85 12.19 3.52
C PHE A 3 -14.90 12.09 4.63
N SER A 4 -15.69 11.03 4.62
CA SER A 4 -16.64 10.72 5.69
C SER A 4 -15.81 10.44 6.94
N LYS A 5 -15.83 11.38 7.90
CA LYS A 5 -15.21 11.16 9.21
C LYS A 5 -15.96 10.02 9.87
N ILE A 6 -15.31 8.86 9.98
CA ILE A 6 -15.79 7.73 10.77
C ILE A 6 -16.00 8.26 12.19
N GLY A 7 -17.26 8.28 12.62
CA GLY A 7 -17.62 8.71 13.97
C GLY A 7 -17.18 7.65 14.97
N LEU A 8 -15.99 7.82 15.54
CA LEU A 8 -15.46 6.98 16.61
C LEU A 8 -15.99 7.51 17.95
N ILE A 9 -16.82 6.72 18.63
CA ILE A 9 -17.26 7.02 20.00
C ILE A 9 -16.62 5.97 20.91
N LEU A 10 -15.65 6.40 21.72
CA LEU A 10 -15.20 5.61 22.85
C LEU A 10 -16.38 5.50 23.82
N VAL A 11 -16.87 4.28 24.07
CA VAL A 11 -17.94 4.06 25.05
C VAL A 11 -17.29 3.55 26.34
N PRO A 12 -16.98 4.41 27.32
CA PRO A 12 -16.62 3.94 28.63
C PRO A 12 -17.89 3.36 29.27
N LEU A 13 -17.95 2.04 29.41
CA LEU A 13 -18.86 1.40 30.36
C LEU A 13 -18.37 1.74 31.77
N LEU A 14 -18.80 2.89 32.29
CA LEU A 14 -18.60 3.26 33.69
C LEU A 14 -19.51 2.38 34.56
N ALA A 15 -18.95 1.26 35.01
CA ALA A 15 -19.53 0.52 36.13
C ALA A 15 -19.16 1.23 37.44
N SER A 16 -20.17 1.37 38.28
CA SER A 16 -20.23 2.00 39.59
C SER A 16 -19.04 1.68 40.51
N CYS A 17 -18.63 2.66 41.32
CA CYS A 17 -17.59 2.53 42.33
C CYS A 17 -17.88 1.38 43.31
N SER A 18 -17.17 0.27 43.15
CA SER A 18 -16.80 -0.63 44.24
C SER A 18 -15.43 -1.20 43.90
N GLN A 19 -14.56 -1.35 44.90
CA GLN A 19 -13.28 -2.06 44.75
C GLN A 19 -13.57 -3.53 44.38
N GLY A 20 -13.65 -3.77 43.08
CA GLY A 20 -13.82 -5.07 42.47
C GLY A 20 -13.20 -4.98 41.08
N ASP A 21 -12.26 -5.87 40.82
CA ASP A 21 -11.48 -6.08 39.60
C ASP A 21 -11.98 -5.34 38.36
N ILE A 22 -11.10 -4.52 37.76
CA ILE A 22 -11.31 -3.92 36.43
C ILE A 22 -11.20 -5.04 35.38
N ASN A 23 -12.22 -5.90 35.33
CA ASN A 23 -12.37 -7.01 34.39
C ASN A 23 -13.50 -6.74 33.38
N SER A 24 -13.79 -5.47 33.06
CA SER A 24 -14.59 -5.16 31.88
C SER A 24 -13.69 -5.15 30.66
N ALA A 25 -13.93 -6.08 29.73
CA ALA A 25 -13.27 -6.07 28.43
C ALA A 25 -13.52 -4.70 27.74
N LEU A 26 -12.45 -3.95 27.49
CA LEU A 26 -12.54 -2.70 26.75
C LEU A 26 -12.92 -3.02 25.31
N SER A 27 -13.84 -2.27 24.73
CA SER A 27 -14.20 -2.42 23.32
C SER A 27 -14.27 -1.08 22.60
N VAL A 28 -14.00 -1.13 21.30
CA VAL A 28 -14.13 0.00 20.39
C VAL A 28 -15.38 -0.21 19.55
N LYS A 29 -16.26 0.80 19.49
CA LYS A 29 -17.41 0.76 18.62
C LYS A 29 -17.07 1.40 17.28
N VAL A 30 -17.14 0.62 16.22
CA VAL A 30 -16.88 1.07 14.84
C VAL A 30 -18.20 1.06 14.07
N LYS A 31 -18.53 2.18 13.41
CA LYS A 31 -19.74 2.32 12.59
C LYS A 31 -19.36 2.39 11.11
N ASN A 32 -19.87 1.44 10.32
CA ASN A 32 -19.87 1.56 8.88
C ASN A 32 -21.05 2.45 8.46
N SER A 33 -20.74 3.64 7.95
CA SER A 33 -21.76 4.61 7.49
C SER A 33 -22.06 4.53 6.00
N ALA A 34 -21.49 3.55 5.28
CA ALA A 34 -21.80 3.32 3.88
C ALA A 34 -23.18 2.65 3.72
N ASP A 35 -23.85 2.94 2.60
CA ASP A 35 -25.11 2.32 2.18
C ASP A 35 -24.89 1.22 1.12
N GLY A 36 -23.62 0.90 0.79
CA GLY A 36 -23.20 0.05 -0.32
C GLY A 36 -22.96 -1.43 0.02
N GLY A 37 -21.94 -2.06 -0.57
CA GLY A 37 -21.60 -3.47 -0.31
C GLY A 37 -20.84 -3.70 1.02
N SER A 38 -20.89 -4.93 1.54
CA SER A 38 -20.05 -5.35 2.66
C SER A 38 -18.63 -5.66 2.21
N GLY A 39 -17.64 -5.33 3.05
CA GLY A 39 -16.23 -5.67 2.84
C GLY A 39 -15.40 -5.30 4.06
N ASP A 40 -14.20 -5.87 4.14
CA ASP A 40 -13.27 -5.63 5.23
C ASP A 40 -12.70 -4.21 5.13
N GLN A 41 -13.07 -3.36 6.08
CA GLN A 41 -12.67 -1.96 6.16
C GLN A 41 -11.45 -1.82 7.05
N ILE A 42 -10.51 -0.97 6.64
CA ILE A 42 -9.47 -0.44 7.50
C ILE A 42 -10.02 0.80 8.23
N PHE A 43 -9.80 0.87 9.53
CA PHE A 43 -10.20 2.01 10.35
C PHE A 43 -9.10 2.38 11.34
N GLU A 44 -9.02 3.66 11.67
CA GLU A 44 -8.07 4.21 12.64
C GLU A 44 -8.80 4.52 13.96
N VAL A 45 -8.17 4.15 15.08
CA VAL A 45 -8.70 4.36 16.43
C VAL A 45 -7.65 5.06 17.29
N SER A 46 -7.98 6.27 17.74
CA SER A 46 -7.22 6.93 18.81
C SER A 46 -7.64 6.37 20.16
N LEU A 47 -6.70 5.74 20.88
CA LEU A 47 -6.94 5.21 22.22
C LEU A 47 -6.13 6.00 23.25
N PRO A 48 -6.64 6.12 24.50
CA PRO A 48 -5.86 6.68 25.59
C PRO A 48 -4.50 5.98 25.79
N PRO A 49 -3.43 6.69 26.21
CA PRO A 49 -2.07 6.16 26.29
C PRO A 49 -1.91 4.88 27.14
N GLN A 50 -2.76 4.67 28.15
CA GLN A 50 -2.72 3.47 28.98
C GLN A 50 -3.05 2.18 28.22
N TYR A 51 -3.62 2.27 27.02
CA TYR A 51 -3.93 1.13 26.15
C TYR A 51 -2.91 0.94 25.03
N SER A 52 -1.78 1.66 25.06
CA SER A 52 -0.69 1.48 24.10
C SER A 52 -0.25 0.01 24.03
N GLY A 53 -0.06 -0.51 22.82
CA GLY A 53 0.28 -1.90 22.54
C GLY A 53 -0.90 -2.88 22.55
N TRP A 54 -2.09 -2.48 23.02
CA TRP A 54 -3.27 -3.36 22.98
C TRP A 54 -3.69 -3.66 21.55
N LYS A 55 -4.25 -4.85 21.32
CA LYS A 55 -4.68 -5.32 19.98
C LYS A 55 -6.16 -5.66 19.97
N LEU A 56 -6.78 -5.69 18.78
CA LEU A 56 -8.12 -6.22 18.62
C LEU A 56 -8.11 -7.75 18.79
N LYS A 57 -9.06 -8.28 19.57
CA LYS A 57 -8.99 -9.67 20.04
C LYS A 57 -9.14 -10.72 18.94
N GLN A 58 -9.83 -10.39 17.85
CA GLN A 58 -10.17 -11.34 16.77
C GLN A 58 -9.96 -10.72 15.39
N TYR A 59 -9.29 -9.57 15.33
CA TYR A 59 -9.19 -8.76 14.12
C TYR A 59 -7.75 -8.32 13.93
N PRO A 60 -7.28 -8.21 12.67
CA PRO A 60 -5.96 -7.64 12.41
C PRO A 60 -5.90 -6.23 12.97
N SER A 61 -4.82 -5.94 13.69
CA SER A 61 -4.61 -4.63 14.24
C SER A 61 -3.15 -4.38 14.56
N GLU A 62 -2.70 -3.17 14.30
CA GLU A 62 -1.35 -2.74 14.55
C GLU A 62 -1.28 -1.27 14.97
N TRP A 63 -0.28 -0.94 15.77
CA TRP A 63 -0.02 0.43 16.16
C TRP A 63 0.84 1.11 15.12
N ILE A 64 0.39 2.28 14.68
CA ILE A 64 1.11 3.13 13.73
C ILE A 64 1.22 4.55 14.27
N GLU A 65 2.16 5.32 13.72
CA GLU A 65 2.14 6.77 13.79
C GLU A 65 1.38 7.31 12.57
N ASN A 66 0.33 8.11 12.79
CA ASN A 66 -0.42 8.73 11.70
C ASN A 66 0.30 9.99 11.18
N SER A 67 -0.26 10.64 10.15
CA SER A 67 0.34 11.83 9.54
C SER A 67 0.47 13.05 10.49
N GLU A 68 -0.17 13.02 11.66
CA GLU A 68 -0.06 14.06 12.69
C GLU A 68 0.99 13.71 13.77
N GLY A 69 1.72 12.60 13.63
CA GLY A 69 2.68 12.14 14.65
C GLY A 69 2.02 11.47 15.85
N GLN A 70 0.75 11.06 15.76
CA GLN A 70 0.01 10.46 16.86
C GLN A 70 0.03 8.93 16.75
N ALA A 71 0.30 8.26 17.88
CA ALA A 71 0.16 6.82 18.00
C ALA A 71 -1.32 6.43 17.97
N VAL A 72 -1.71 5.64 16.98
CA VAL A 72 -3.09 5.18 16.76
C VAL A 72 -3.11 3.68 16.46
N LEU A 73 -4.24 3.04 16.77
CA LEU A 73 -4.47 1.64 16.44
C LEU A 73 -5.18 1.56 15.09
N LEU A 74 -4.51 0.99 14.10
CA LEU A 74 -5.11 0.59 12.84
C LEU A 74 -5.79 -0.77 13.05
N GLY A 75 -7.01 -0.94 12.53
CA GLY A 75 -7.77 -2.18 12.64
C GLY A 75 -8.46 -2.54 11.33
N ALA A 76 -8.65 -3.84 11.09
CA ALA A 76 -9.36 -4.36 9.94
C ALA A 76 -10.58 -5.19 10.36
N ALA A 77 -11.78 -4.84 9.89
CA ALA A 77 -12.98 -5.63 10.16
C ALA A 77 -14.06 -5.50 9.07
N SER A 78 -14.78 -6.60 8.81
CA SER A 78 -16.01 -6.57 8.03
C SER A 78 -17.16 -6.06 8.87
N ILE A 79 -17.70 -4.90 8.51
CA ILE A 79 -18.87 -4.32 9.18
C ILE A 79 -19.93 -4.07 8.11
N ALA A 80 -21.12 -4.65 8.31
CA ALA A 80 -22.22 -4.48 7.38
C ALA A 80 -22.56 -2.99 7.16
N PRO A 81 -22.93 -2.59 5.94
CA PRO A 81 -23.42 -1.26 5.61
C PRO A 81 -24.48 -0.77 6.61
N GLY A 82 -24.41 0.51 6.98
CA GLY A 82 -25.29 1.16 7.96
C GLY A 82 -25.20 0.63 9.41
N SER A 83 -24.36 -0.37 9.68
CA SER A 83 -24.30 -1.07 10.98
C SER A 83 -23.12 -0.63 11.84
N SER A 84 -23.10 -1.08 13.09
CA SER A 84 -21.95 -0.91 13.99
C SER A 84 -21.52 -2.23 14.60
N ALA A 85 -20.23 -2.40 14.81
CA ALA A 85 -19.64 -3.52 15.53
C ALA A 85 -18.95 -3.01 16.80
N SER A 86 -18.97 -3.83 17.85
CA SER A 86 -18.18 -3.62 19.07
C SER A 86 -17.02 -4.60 19.05
N LEU A 87 -15.80 -4.09 18.99
CA LEU A 87 -14.59 -4.90 18.84
C LEU A 87 -13.83 -4.91 20.15
N GLU A 88 -13.69 -6.06 20.79
CA GLU A 88 -12.95 -6.21 22.03
C GLU A 88 -11.45 -5.98 21.81
N LEU A 89 -10.84 -5.22 22.73
CA LEU A 89 -9.40 -5.06 22.84
C LEU A 89 -8.85 -6.08 23.84
N MET A 90 -7.60 -6.49 23.62
CA MET A 90 -6.84 -7.30 24.55
C MET A 90 -5.44 -6.73 24.78
N PRO A 91 -4.90 -6.87 26.01
CA PRO A 91 -3.57 -6.39 26.32
C PRO A 91 -2.49 -7.26 25.64
N PRO A 92 -1.27 -6.73 25.43
CA PRO A 92 -0.20 -7.43 24.72
C PRO A 92 0.13 -8.82 25.29
N GLU A 93 0.01 -9.00 26.60
CA GLU A 93 0.32 -10.27 27.28
C GLU A 93 -0.70 -11.38 26.95
N GLN A 94 -1.89 -11.00 26.49
CA GLN A 94 -2.96 -11.91 26.06
C GLN A 94 -3.05 -12.02 24.55
N ALA A 95 -2.29 -11.21 23.80
CA ALA A 95 -2.21 -11.27 22.36
C ALA A 95 -1.54 -12.57 21.95
N THR A 96 -2.32 -13.64 21.80
CA THR A 96 -1.89 -14.83 21.10
C THR A 96 -1.47 -14.44 19.68
N ASN A 97 -0.48 -15.12 19.11
CA ASN A 97 -0.18 -15.06 17.67
C ASN A 97 -1.36 -15.64 16.89
N VAL A 98 -2.46 -14.91 16.81
CA VAL A 98 -3.48 -15.15 15.78
C VAL A 98 -2.75 -14.85 14.49
N ASN A 99 -2.42 -15.89 13.72
CA ASN A 99 -1.78 -15.75 12.43
C ASN A 99 -2.80 -15.11 11.49
N LEU A 100 -2.77 -13.78 11.47
CA LEU A 100 -3.61 -12.97 10.63
C LEU A 100 -2.79 -12.63 9.39
N LYS A 101 -3.39 -12.91 8.25
CA LYS A 101 -2.76 -12.75 6.94
C LYS A 101 -2.49 -11.27 6.66
N ASP A 102 -1.34 -10.96 6.08
CA ASP A 102 -1.04 -9.62 5.62
C ASP A 102 -2.07 -9.17 4.57
N ARG A 103 -2.51 -7.93 4.71
CA ARG A 103 -3.49 -7.28 3.84
C ARG A 103 -2.89 -6.17 3.01
N ALA A 104 -1.64 -5.81 3.25
CA ALA A 104 -0.92 -4.79 2.52
C ALA A 104 0.53 -5.24 2.32
N HIS A 105 1.13 -4.83 1.21
CA HIS A 105 2.57 -4.99 0.98
C HIS A 105 3.07 -3.87 0.07
N ALA A 106 4.27 -3.35 0.32
CA ALA A 106 4.99 -2.45 -0.56
C ALA A 106 6.48 -2.82 -0.62
N GLU A 107 7.06 -2.72 -1.80
CA GLU A 107 8.45 -3.09 -2.05
C GLU A 107 9.02 -2.38 -3.27
N LEU A 108 10.35 -2.30 -3.32
CA LEU A 108 11.12 -2.12 -4.54
C LEU A 108 12.25 -3.14 -4.51
N SER A 109 12.39 -3.93 -5.59
CA SER A 109 13.42 -4.97 -5.65
C SER A 109 14.37 -4.76 -6.82
N VAL A 110 15.66 -4.80 -6.51
CA VAL A 110 16.77 -4.58 -7.45
C VAL A 110 17.38 -5.93 -7.83
N ARG A 111 17.63 -6.12 -9.12
CA ARG A 111 18.30 -7.32 -9.63
C ARG A 111 19.78 -7.28 -9.26
N THR A 112 20.31 -8.41 -8.77
CA THR A 112 21.72 -8.58 -8.40
C THR A 112 22.42 -9.64 -9.24
N GLY A 113 23.75 -9.75 -9.12
CA GLY A 113 24.55 -10.78 -9.79
C GLY A 113 24.95 -10.48 -11.24
N GLY A 114 24.71 -9.25 -11.71
CA GLY A 114 24.99 -8.84 -13.08
C GLY A 114 25.75 -7.52 -13.20
N GLU A 115 25.77 -7.01 -14.42
CA GLU A 115 26.39 -5.73 -14.78
C GLU A 115 25.59 -5.00 -15.86
N TRP A 116 25.79 -3.68 -15.94
CA TRP A 116 25.21 -2.86 -16.99
C TRP A 116 25.94 -3.08 -18.31
N GLN A 117 25.17 -3.37 -19.36
CA GLN A 117 25.57 -3.38 -20.75
C GLN A 117 24.73 -2.31 -21.45
N ASP A 118 25.29 -1.11 -21.58
CA ASP A 118 24.56 0.09 -21.99
C ASP A 118 23.34 0.35 -21.09
N ALA A 119 22.12 0.19 -21.62
CA ALA A 119 20.86 0.41 -20.92
C ALA A 119 20.24 -0.88 -20.31
N VAL A 120 20.89 -2.03 -20.48
CA VAL A 120 20.38 -3.34 -20.04
C VAL A 120 21.25 -3.88 -18.91
N TYR A 121 20.63 -4.30 -17.81
CA TYR A 121 21.33 -5.01 -16.73
C TYR A 121 21.30 -6.52 -17.00
N SER A 122 22.47 -7.09 -17.32
CA SER A 122 22.64 -8.48 -17.74
C SER A 122 23.22 -9.34 -16.62
N ALA A 123 22.62 -10.51 -16.36
CA ALA A 123 23.05 -11.45 -15.33
C ALA A 123 22.77 -12.90 -15.77
N GLU A 124 23.79 -13.78 -15.71
CA GLU A 124 23.62 -15.22 -15.98
C GLU A 124 22.94 -15.96 -14.81
N GLY A 125 23.17 -15.48 -13.59
CA GLY A 125 22.47 -15.88 -12.37
C GLY A 125 22.13 -14.65 -11.56
N PHE A 126 20.87 -14.49 -11.19
CA PHE A 126 20.39 -13.32 -10.47
C PHE A 126 19.42 -13.71 -9.36
N SER A 127 19.24 -12.77 -8.43
CA SER A 127 18.10 -12.69 -7.54
C SER A 127 17.61 -11.25 -7.50
N PHE A 128 16.41 -11.05 -6.99
CA PHE A 128 15.92 -9.72 -6.64
C PHE A 128 16.09 -9.50 -5.15
N GLU A 129 16.70 -8.39 -4.77
CA GLU A 129 16.84 -7.97 -3.38
C GLU A 129 15.94 -6.75 -3.13
N GLU A 130 15.10 -6.84 -2.10
CA GLU A 130 14.29 -5.72 -1.64
C GLU A 130 15.18 -4.64 -1.02
N VAL A 131 14.93 -3.39 -1.40
CA VAL A 131 15.64 -2.22 -0.87
C VAL A 131 14.67 -1.26 -0.22
N THR A 132 15.10 -0.64 0.87
CA THR A 132 14.30 0.38 1.58
C THR A 132 14.51 1.78 1.01
N SER A 133 15.56 2.01 0.25
CA SER A 133 15.80 3.24 -0.49
C SER A 133 16.46 2.94 -1.84
N PHE A 134 16.20 3.80 -2.82
CA PHE A 134 16.74 3.63 -4.16
C PHE A 134 16.87 4.97 -4.87
N THR A 135 17.99 5.17 -5.56
CA THR A 135 18.18 6.29 -6.47
C THR A 135 18.40 5.73 -7.87
N SER A 136 17.60 6.20 -8.82
CA SER A 136 17.63 5.69 -10.19
C SER A 136 18.98 5.98 -10.84
N PRO A 137 19.71 4.97 -11.34
CA PRO A 137 20.91 5.21 -12.13
C PRO A 137 20.53 5.79 -13.51
N PRO A 138 21.44 6.51 -14.18
CA PRO A 138 21.14 7.14 -15.47
C PRO A 138 20.84 6.12 -16.59
N GLN A 139 21.24 4.87 -16.42
CA GLN A 139 20.93 3.76 -17.34
C GLN A 139 19.49 3.24 -17.20
N LEU A 140 18.78 3.59 -16.11
CA LEU A 140 17.45 3.06 -15.85
C LEU A 140 16.46 3.57 -16.91
N THR A 141 15.94 2.62 -17.67
CA THR A 141 14.89 2.81 -18.67
C THR A 141 13.91 1.64 -18.62
N ASP A 142 12.82 1.74 -19.39
CA ASP A 142 11.95 0.60 -19.67
C ASP A 142 12.77 -0.58 -20.20
N HIS A 143 12.46 -1.78 -19.73
CA HIS A 143 13.20 -2.99 -20.11
C HIS A 143 14.71 -2.95 -19.83
N SER A 144 15.16 -2.16 -18.84
CA SER A 144 16.51 -2.27 -18.29
C SER A 144 16.74 -3.57 -17.51
N TYR A 145 15.65 -4.26 -17.13
CA TYR A 145 15.62 -5.47 -16.30
C TYR A 145 16.26 -5.33 -14.91
N PHE A 146 16.58 -4.09 -14.51
CA PHE A 146 17.25 -3.83 -13.25
C PHE A 146 16.31 -3.83 -12.06
N LEU A 147 15.07 -3.35 -12.24
CA LEU A 147 14.02 -3.39 -11.23
C LEU A 147 13.00 -4.46 -11.59
N ARG A 148 12.54 -5.24 -10.59
CA ARG A 148 11.68 -6.42 -10.83
C ARG A 148 10.43 -6.10 -11.65
N TYR A 149 9.80 -4.97 -11.36
CA TYR A 149 8.62 -4.48 -12.07
C TYR A 149 8.85 -3.11 -12.73
N GLU A 150 10.11 -2.77 -13.03
CA GLU A 150 10.48 -1.43 -13.55
C GLU A 150 10.28 -0.28 -12.55
N GLY A 151 10.01 -0.62 -11.29
CA GLY A 151 9.79 0.32 -10.20
C GLY A 151 9.21 -0.38 -8.97
N PRO A 152 8.67 0.39 -7.99
CA PRO A 152 8.04 -0.18 -6.81
C PRO A 152 6.69 -0.80 -7.15
N GLY A 153 6.37 -1.87 -6.42
CA GLY A 153 5.04 -2.49 -6.39
C GLY A 153 4.40 -2.28 -5.02
N TRP A 154 3.09 -2.09 -4.99
CA TRP A 154 2.32 -2.13 -3.75
C TRP A 154 0.96 -2.75 -3.97
N GLU A 155 0.40 -3.35 -2.93
CA GLU A 155 -0.88 -4.02 -3.01
C GLU A 155 -1.65 -3.97 -1.70
N SER A 156 -2.96 -4.10 -1.84
CA SER A 156 -3.84 -4.59 -0.78
C SER A 156 -4.19 -6.06 -1.02
N ASP A 157 -4.93 -6.67 -0.12
CA ASP A 157 -5.61 -7.95 -0.31
C ASP A 157 -6.71 -7.95 -1.39
N GLN A 158 -6.87 -6.88 -2.17
CA GLN A 158 -7.85 -6.78 -3.25
C GLN A 158 -7.24 -6.37 -4.59
N MET A 159 -6.23 -5.50 -4.57
CA MET A 159 -5.65 -4.94 -5.79
C MET A 159 -4.15 -4.74 -5.64
N GLY A 160 -3.40 -4.96 -6.72
CA GLY A 160 -1.99 -4.57 -6.82
C GLY A 160 -1.81 -3.40 -7.77
N TYR A 161 -0.73 -2.68 -7.59
CA TYR A 161 -0.33 -1.53 -8.40
C TYR A 161 1.19 -1.52 -8.55
N ARG A 162 1.64 -0.84 -9.59
CA ARG A 162 3.06 -0.56 -9.82
C ARG A 162 3.23 0.86 -10.30
N LEU A 163 4.38 1.44 -10.01
CA LEU A 163 4.78 2.74 -10.54
C LEU A 163 6.05 2.53 -11.34
N TYR A 164 6.04 2.87 -12.63
CA TYR A 164 7.28 2.86 -13.42
C TYR A 164 8.16 4.02 -13.02
N LEU A 165 9.43 3.75 -12.71
CA LEU A 165 10.42 4.79 -12.38
C LEU A 165 11.20 5.29 -13.60
N ASP A 166 10.95 4.74 -14.79
CA ASP A 166 11.46 5.28 -16.05
C ASP A 166 10.59 6.44 -16.58
N TRP A 167 10.93 6.89 -17.80
CA TRP A 167 10.28 7.99 -18.51
C TRP A 167 8.75 7.84 -18.64
N ARG A 168 8.18 6.64 -18.52
CA ARG A 168 6.73 6.45 -18.52
C ARG A 168 6.08 7.07 -17.29
N ASN A 169 6.70 7.04 -16.11
CA ASN A 169 6.17 7.61 -14.87
C ASN A 169 4.65 7.42 -14.75
N ALA A 170 4.23 6.15 -14.79
CA ALA A 170 2.82 5.78 -14.86
C ALA A 170 2.50 4.74 -13.80
N ILE A 171 1.29 4.83 -13.27
CA ILE A 171 0.78 3.86 -12.31
C ILE A 171 -0.12 2.88 -13.04
N ASP A 172 0.28 1.62 -13.05
CA ASP A 172 -0.53 0.53 -13.60
C ASP A 172 -1.25 -0.24 -12.51
N VAL A 173 -2.17 -1.09 -12.96
CA VAL A 173 -2.95 -1.98 -12.10
C VAL A 173 -2.49 -3.41 -12.36
N PHE A 174 -2.11 -4.09 -11.28
CA PHE A 174 -1.80 -5.50 -11.28
C PHE A 174 -3.04 -6.29 -10.82
N VAL A 175 -3.51 -7.19 -11.68
CA VAL A 175 -4.72 -7.98 -11.40
C VAL A 175 -4.32 -9.20 -10.59
N LYS A 176 -4.93 -9.34 -9.41
CA LYS A 176 -4.70 -10.46 -8.49
C LYS A 176 -5.69 -11.58 -8.77
N ALA A 177 -5.24 -12.82 -8.61
CA ALA A 177 -6.09 -14.00 -8.74
C ALA A 177 -6.80 -14.39 -7.43
N ASN A 178 -6.39 -13.82 -6.30
CA ASN A 178 -6.94 -14.09 -4.97
C ASN A 178 -6.64 -12.95 -3.98
N ASP A 179 -7.25 -13.03 -2.80
CA ASP A 179 -7.18 -11.99 -1.77
C ASP A 179 -5.95 -12.14 -0.83
N SER A 180 -4.83 -12.64 -1.34
CA SER A 180 -3.55 -12.72 -0.59
C SER A 180 -2.62 -11.63 -1.04
N VAL A 181 -1.77 -11.13 -0.14
CA VAL A 181 -0.49 -10.53 -0.56
C VAL A 181 0.26 -11.55 -1.42
N VAL A 182 0.65 -11.15 -2.62
CA VAL A 182 1.28 -12.00 -3.65
C VAL A 182 2.53 -11.37 -4.25
N LEU A 183 2.70 -10.04 -4.20
CA LEU A 183 3.85 -9.35 -4.79
C LEU A 183 5.22 -9.95 -4.39
N PRO A 184 5.45 -10.44 -3.16
CA PRO A 184 6.71 -11.13 -2.83
C PRO A 184 7.03 -12.36 -3.71
N GLU A 185 6.04 -12.96 -4.37
CA GLU A 185 6.17 -14.15 -5.21
C GLU A 185 6.26 -13.83 -6.72
N VAL A 186 5.94 -12.59 -7.13
CA VAL A 186 5.76 -12.22 -8.53
C VAL A 186 7.09 -11.94 -9.23
N GLY A 187 7.25 -12.41 -10.47
CA GLY A 187 8.36 -12.03 -11.36
C GLY A 187 9.76 -12.47 -10.93
N GLN A 188 9.85 -13.41 -9.97
CA GLN A 188 11.11 -13.87 -9.37
C GLN A 188 12.05 -14.60 -10.34
N ASP A 189 11.50 -15.14 -11.42
CA ASP A 189 12.18 -15.93 -12.44
C ASP A 189 12.76 -15.12 -13.60
N GLY A 190 12.70 -13.78 -13.53
CA GLY A 190 13.48 -12.93 -14.41
C GLY A 190 12.70 -12.06 -15.37
N TYR A 191 11.63 -11.44 -14.86
CA TYR A 191 10.87 -10.34 -15.49
C TYR A 191 9.69 -10.78 -16.38
N ASP A 192 9.85 -11.59 -17.43
CA ASP A 192 8.75 -11.79 -18.39
C ASP A 192 7.52 -12.56 -17.85
N SER A 193 7.70 -13.38 -16.82
CA SER A 193 6.62 -14.24 -16.31
C SER A 193 5.44 -13.46 -15.77
N TYR A 194 5.67 -12.25 -15.23
CA TYR A 194 4.60 -11.49 -14.61
C TYR A 194 3.55 -10.98 -15.61
N HIS A 195 3.94 -10.89 -16.90
CA HIS A 195 3.05 -10.53 -18.01
C HIS A 195 2.07 -11.64 -18.39
N ASN A 196 2.28 -12.87 -17.89
CA ASN A 196 1.39 -14.00 -18.13
C ASN A 196 0.51 -14.25 -16.91
N LEU A 197 -0.76 -14.60 -17.16
CA LEU A 197 -1.67 -14.95 -16.08
C LEU A 197 -1.16 -16.21 -15.35
N SER A 198 -0.96 -16.06 -14.05
CA SER A 198 -0.42 -17.07 -13.14
C SER A 198 -1.35 -17.27 -11.93
N SER A 199 -1.00 -18.18 -11.02
CA SER A 199 -1.80 -18.43 -9.81
C SER A 199 -1.90 -17.23 -8.87
N TRP A 200 -0.95 -16.30 -8.94
CA TRP A 200 -0.94 -15.06 -8.16
C TRP A 200 -1.69 -13.92 -8.86
N GLY A 201 -1.84 -13.95 -10.18
CA GLY A 201 -2.38 -12.81 -10.94
C GLY A 201 -1.69 -12.60 -12.28
N GLY A 202 -1.70 -11.36 -12.78
CA GLY A 202 -1.04 -10.97 -14.03
C GLY A 202 -1.18 -9.49 -14.34
N ASP A 203 -0.24 -8.98 -15.12
CA ASP A 203 -0.35 -7.66 -15.77
C ASP A 203 -1.35 -7.71 -16.94
N ALA A 204 -2.64 -7.52 -16.61
CA ALA A 204 -3.72 -7.60 -17.60
C ALA A 204 -4.07 -6.25 -18.24
N LEU A 205 -3.71 -5.12 -17.60
CA LEU A 205 -4.13 -3.78 -18.02
C LEU A 205 -2.93 -2.96 -18.51
N LYS A 206 -2.74 -2.96 -19.84
CA LYS A 206 -1.72 -2.13 -20.48
C LYS A 206 -2.14 -0.67 -20.50
N VAL A 207 -1.40 0.17 -19.78
CA VAL A 207 -1.66 1.61 -19.60
C VAL A 207 -1.44 2.42 -20.89
N GLY A 208 -0.66 1.90 -21.84
CA GLY A 208 -0.47 2.48 -23.17
C GLY A 208 0.03 3.93 -23.11
N LYS A 209 -0.68 4.87 -23.75
CA LYS A 209 -0.36 6.31 -23.74
C LYS A 209 -1.09 7.09 -22.64
N SER A 210 -1.77 6.42 -21.72
CA SER A 210 -2.43 7.10 -20.59
C SER A 210 -1.44 7.31 -19.45
N LEU A 211 -1.72 8.27 -18.56
CA LEU A 211 -0.92 8.47 -17.34
C LEU A 211 -0.96 7.28 -16.37
N GLY A 212 -2.00 6.45 -16.45
CA GLY A 212 -2.29 5.47 -15.41
C GLY A 212 -3.05 6.08 -14.23
N VAL A 213 -3.40 5.25 -13.25
CA VAL A 213 -4.32 5.63 -12.17
C VAL A 213 -3.60 6.46 -11.10
N GLY A 214 -3.95 7.75 -10.99
CA GLY A 214 -3.40 8.62 -9.95
C GLY A 214 -1.94 9.07 -10.16
N ALA A 215 -1.34 8.78 -11.33
CA ALA A 215 0.00 9.23 -11.64
C ALA A 215 0.09 10.75 -11.85
N LEU A 216 1.28 11.30 -11.64
CA LEU A 216 1.54 12.72 -11.85
C LEU A 216 1.64 13.04 -13.34
N GLY A 217 0.94 14.10 -13.75
CA GLY A 217 0.99 14.62 -15.11
C GLY A 217 1.25 16.11 -15.12
N ARG A 218 2.05 16.58 -16.07
CA ARG A 218 2.26 18.00 -16.33
C ARG A 218 1.24 18.48 -17.36
N LEU A 219 0.39 19.43 -16.98
CA LEU A 219 -0.46 20.13 -17.94
C LEU A 219 0.40 21.08 -18.78
N THR A 220 0.28 20.97 -20.10
CA THR A 220 1.00 21.79 -21.07
C THR A 220 0.03 22.32 -22.11
N GLU A 221 0.33 23.48 -22.69
CA GLU A 221 -0.43 24.07 -23.78
C GLU A 221 0.39 23.95 -25.06
N GLN A 222 -0.22 23.33 -26.07
CA GLN A 222 0.33 23.26 -27.41
C GLN A 222 -0.41 24.27 -28.29
N GLU A 223 0.30 25.31 -28.68
CA GLU A 223 -0.20 26.29 -29.64
C GLU A 223 0.09 25.84 -31.07
N THR A 224 -0.93 25.90 -31.90
CA THR A 224 -0.86 25.84 -33.35
C THR A 224 -1.28 27.20 -33.90
N GLN A 225 -1.03 27.47 -35.18
CA GLN A 225 -1.43 28.75 -35.81
C GLN A 225 -2.93 29.07 -35.65
N ASP A 226 -3.78 28.05 -35.48
CA ASP A 226 -5.24 28.19 -35.45
C ASP A 226 -5.90 27.81 -34.11
N SER A 227 -5.17 27.24 -33.13
CA SER A 227 -5.73 26.85 -31.83
C SER A 227 -4.68 26.58 -30.75
N SER A 228 -5.05 26.75 -29.48
CA SER A 228 -4.32 26.20 -28.34
C SER A 228 -5.06 24.95 -27.81
N THR A 229 -4.33 23.86 -27.60
CA THR A 229 -4.86 22.63 -27.00
C THR A 229 -4.08 22.30 -25.74
N GLN A 230 -4.80 22.07 -24.64
CA GLN A 230 -4.20 21.57 -23.41
C GLN A 230 -3.96 20.05 -23.55
N THR A 231 -2.73 19.64 -23.29
CA THR A 231 -2.33 18.22 -23.23
C THR A 231 -1.63 17.94 -21.92
N VAL A 232 -1.78 16.71 -21.44
CA VAL A 232 -1.08 16.25 -20.24
C VAL A 232 0.10 15.38 -20.67
N MET A 233 1.29 15.72 -20.19
CA MET A 233 2.51 14.99 -20.45
C MET A 233 2.92 14.21 -19.20
N HIS A 234 3.53 13.04 -19.41
CA HIS A 234 4.20 12.29 -18.35
C HIS A 234 5.36 13.11 -17.78
N PHE A 235 5.72 12.82 -16.53
CA PHE A 235 6.91 13.40 -15.91
C PHE A 235 8.17 12.65 -16.38
N GLN A 236 8.52 12.88 -17.65
CA GLN A 236 9.52 12.09 -18.41
C GLN A 236 10.97 12.45 -18.14
N HIS A 237 11.24 13.73 -17.87
CA HIS A 237 12.60 14.28 -17.79
C HIS A 237 12.80 14.89 -16.41
N VAL A 238 13.57 14.18 -15.59
CA VAL A 238 13.96 14.56 -14.23
C VAL A 238 15.45 14.30 -14.11
N GLU A 239 16.16 15.09 -13.30
CA GLU A 239 17.57 14.88 -13.01
C GLU A 239 17.75 13.61 -12.19
N THR A 240 16.90 13.42 -11.17
CA THR A 240 16.96 12.26 -10.29
C THR A 240 15.57 11.77 -9.89
N THR A 241 15.38 10.45 -9.86
CA THR A 241 14.21 9.80 -9.24
C THR A 241 14.67 8.99 -8.02
N GLN A 242 14.07 9.26 -6.86
CA GLN A 242 14.38 8.61 -5.59
C GLN A 242 13.16 7.89 -5.06
N TYR A 243 13.35 6.70 -4.48
CA TYR A 243 12.34 5.94 -3.76
C TYR A 243 12.78 5.75 -2.32
N GLN A 244 11.82 5.85 -1.39
CA GLN A 244 12.01 5.56 0.02
C GLN A 244 10.80 4.78 0.54
N LEU A 245 11.03 3.58 1.07
CA LEU A 245 10.00 2.84 1.80
C LEU A 245 9.71 3.58 3.11
N VAL A 246 8.44 3.86 3.38
CA VAL A 246 7.96 4.53 4.61
C VAL A 246 7.39 3.50 5.58
N SER A 247 6.54 2.59 5.08
CA SER A 247 5.93 1.55 5.90
C SER A 247 5.62 0.32 5.05
N ASN A 248 5.97 -0.86 5.56
CA ASN A 248 5.50 -2.14 5.05
C ASN A 248 5.13 -3.02 6.24
N SER A 249 3.83 -3.12 6.53
CA SER A 249 3.30 -3.82 7.68
C SER A 249 1.98 -4.53 7.33
N GLN A 250 1.38 -5.21 8.29
CA GLN A 250 0.24 -6.09 8.04
C GLN A 250 -0.94 -5.38 7.35
N LEU A 251 -1.21 -4.12 7.69
CA LEU A 251 -2.34 -3.34 7.20
C LEU A 251 -1.92 -2.05 6.48
N ARG A 252 -0.62 -1.75 6.39
CA ARG A 252 -0.11 -0.50 5.81
C ARG A 252 1.04 -0.76 4.83
N ALA A 253 0.90 -0.19 3.65
CA ALA A 253 1.91 -0.17 2.60
C ALA A 253 2.07 1.29 2.15
N GLU A 254 3.25 1.86 2.34
CA GLU A 254 3.53 3.27 2.09
C GLU A 254 4.98 3.46 1.67
N PHE A 255 5.16 4.31 0.66
CA PHE A 255 6.47 4.74 0.19
C PHE A 255 6.36 6.14 -0.39
N GLU A 256 7.51 6.79 -0.50
CA GLU A 256 7.65 8.09 -1.14
C GLU A 256 8.47 7.95 -2.41
N VAL A 257 8.10 8.73 -3.43
CA VAL A 257 8.92 8.93 -4.62
C VAL A 257 9.18 10.42 -4.81
N GLY A 258 10.45 10.77 -4.83
CA GLY A 258 10.94 12.12 -5.07
C GLY A 258 11.44 12.26 -6.50
N TYR A 259 11.15 13.42 -7.10
CA TYR A 259 11.67 13.82 -8.40
C TYR A 259 12.37 15.17 -8.26
N GLU A 260 13.61 15.25 -8.75
CA GLU A 260 14.41 16.49 -8.80
C GLU A 260 14.59 16.95 -10.25
#